data_AF-A0A8S9NAF5-F1
#
_entry.id   AF-A0A8S9NAF5-F1
#
_cell.length_a   1.000
_cell.length_b   1.000
_cell.length_c   1.000
_cell.angle_alpha   90.00
_cell.angle_beta   90.00
_cell.angle_gamma   90.00
#
_symmetry.space_group_name_H-M   'P 1'
#
loop_
_entity.id
_entity.type
_entity.pdbx_description
1 polymer ?
#
loop_
_entity_poly.entity_id
_entity_poly.type
_entity_poly.pdbx_seq_one_letter_code
_entity_poly.pdbx_strand_id
1 'polypeptide(L)'
;MAVSQRFENEHALTDEVDSLTHRRRRRVLEEINTVTSGSSSSGLPPLLRVSGEGTSWINPGVRLSSVPEASSWAFSYDNEILILENPDSLAAIWRKIRAEGCELPSLEGMRERDAYVRMAVTNAKVAREAERQREAKIEESKRKLAAAEAGKVAIQSDVDSMKEKHRREIEGRDRQARKDRHLARLSLPREYDGVLAVVKNKLEQKKKETAAEIRLQEVGARIEALTEYNEGGFELEAELESLKDLEISLEVDYGLASVSDPSLSRLDLPEISRVSVKQD
;
A
#
# COMPACT_ATOMS: atom_id res chain seq x y z
N MET A 1 -18.52 -34.72 -29.39
CA MET A 1 -17.42 -33.74 -29.45
C MET A 1 -17.91 -32.34 -29.05
N ALA A 2 -18.30 -32.12 -27.79
CA ALA A 2 -18.77 -30.80 -27.34
C ALA A 2 -18.61 -30.59 -25.82
N VAL A 3 -17.48 -31.01 -25.24
CA VAL A 3 -17.21 -30.82 -23.79
C VAL A 3 -15.82 -30.20 -23.52
N SER A 4 -14.95 -30.06 -24.53
CA SER A 4 -13.59 -29.56 -24.31
C SER A 4 -13.39 -28.04 -24.41
N GLN A 5 -14.44 -27.22 -24.52
CA GLN A 5 -14.31 -25.77 -24.73
C GLN A 5 -14.64 -24.89 -23.51
N ARG A 6 -14.95 -25.46 -22.33
CA ARG A 6 -15.32 -24.67 -21.13
C ARG A 6 -14.24 -24.54 -20.06
N PHE A 7 -13.06 -25.15 -20.24
CA PHE A 7 -11.99 -25.09 -19.23
C PHE A 7 -10.86 -24.10 -19.54
N GLU A 8 -10.87 -23.42 -20.69
CA GLU A 8 -9.82 -22.45 -21.06
C GLU A 8 -10.16 -20.99 -20.71
N ASN A 9 -11.42 -20.66 -20.37
CA ASN A 9 -11.83 -19.26 -20.14
C ASN A 9 -11.68 -18.76 -18.70
N GLU A 10 -11.41 -19.63 -17.71
CA GLU A 10 -11.24 -19.19 -16.31
C GLU A 10 -9.79 -18.84 -15.95
N HIS A 11 -8.80 -19.31 -16.71
CA HIS A 11 -7.39 -18.96 -16.50
C HIS A 11 -6.98 -17.61 -17.10
N ALA A 12 -7.74 -17.08 -18.06
CA ALA A 12 -7.44 -15.80 -18.70
C ALA A 12 -7.83 -14.58 -17.84
N LEU A 13 -8.79 -14.72 -16.91
CA LEU A 13 -9.31 -13.60 -16.12
C LEU A 13 -8.46 -13.27 -14.88
N THR A 14 -7.61 -14.20 -14.42
CA THR A 14 -6.76 -13.97 -13.24
C THR A 14 -5.48 -13.21 -13.56
N ASP A 15 -4.96 -13.32 -14.79
CA ASP A 15 -3.74 -12.62 -15.22
C ASP A 15 -3.97 -11.13 -15.55
N GLU A 16 -5.22 -10.75 -15.85
CA GLU A 16 -5.58 -9.37 -16.20
C GLU A 16 -5.64 -8.43 -14.97
N VAL A 17 -6.05 -8.97 -13.82
CA VAL A 17 -6.18 -8.20 -12.56
C VAL A 17 -4.82 -7.87 -11.95
N ASP A 18 -3.84 -8.77 -12.09
CA ASP A 18 -2.46 -8.55 -11.65
C ASP A 18 -1.72 -7.55 -12.54
N SER A 19 -2.07 -7.48 -13.84
CA SER A 19 -1.52 -6.48 -14.77
C SER A 19 -2.05 -5.06 -14.51
N LEU A 20 -3.31 -4.92 -14.08
CA LEU A 20 -3.93 -3.61 -13.83
C LEU A 20 -3.38 -2.93 -12.57
N THR A 21 -3.08 -3.71 -11.53
CA THR A 21 -2.50 -3.19 -10.27
C THR A 21 -1.04 -2.77 -10.44
N HIS A 22 -0.27 -3.45 -11.29
CA HIS A 22 1.12 -3.07 -11.56
C HIS A 22 1.25 -1.77 -12.38
N ARG A 23 0.28 -1.50 -13.28
CA ARG A 23 0.25 -0.30 -14.14
C ARG A 23 -0.14 0.98 -13.39
N ARG A 24 -0.90 0.88 -12.30
CA ARG A 24 -1.24 2.03 -11.44
C ARG A 24 -0.07 2.48 -10.56
N ARG A 25 0.76 1.55 -10.07
CA ARG A 25 1.92 1.89 -9.21
C ARG A 25 3.05 2.63 -9.95
N ARG A 26 3.17 2.46 -11.27
CA ARG A 26 4.20 3.14 -12.06
C ARG A 26 3.91 4.63 -12.31
N ARG A 27 2.62 5.02 -12.37
CA ARG A 27 2.22 6.41 -12.60
C ARG A 27 2.42 7.32 -11.38
N VAL A 28 2.28 6.77 -10.16
CA VAL A 28 2.43 7.55 -8.93
C VAL A 28 3.89 7.94 -8.66
N LEU A 29 4.88 7.20 -9.20
CA LEU A 29 6.29 7.55 -9.05
C LEU A 29 6.79 8.58 -10.09
N GLU A 30 6.11 8.75 -11.23
CA GLU A 30 6.49 9.74 -12.25
C GLU A 30 6.01 11.16 -11.90
N GLU A 31 4.90 11.30 -11.17
CA GLU A 31 4.39 12.62 -10.74
C GLU A 31 5.27 13.30 -9.67
N ILE A 32 6.09 12.55 -8.91
CA ILE A 32 6.91 13.11 -7.84
C ILE A 32 8.22 13.72 -8.37
N ASN A 33 8.69 13.28 -9.55
CA ASN A 33 9.97 13.71 -10.12
C ASN A 33 9.90 14.96 -11.02
N THR A 34 8.71 15.50 -11.28
CA THR A 34 8.53 16.64 -12.22
C THR A 34 8.41 18.02 -11.54
N VAL A 35 8.40 18.09 -10.21
CA VAL A 35 8.14 19.35 -9.48
C VAL A 35 9.42 20.13 -9.09
N THR A 36 10.62 19.58 -9.31
CA THR A 36 11.86 20.20 -8.77
C THR A 36 12.89 20.54 -9.85
N SER A 37 12.49 21.22 -10.92
CA SER A 37 13.44 21.84 -11.87
C SER A 37 12.81 23.04 -12.57
N GLY A 38 12.93 24.21 -11.95
CA GLY A 38 12.54 25.47 -12.59
C GLY A 38 12.92 26.69 -11.77
N SER A 39 14.11 27.25 -12.04
CA SER A 39 14.41 28.69 -11.94
C SER A 39 15.86 28.91 -12.45
N SER A 40 16.08 29.23 -13.72
CA SER A 40 16.05 30.57 -14.36
C SER A 40 17.02 31.60 -13.77
N SER A 41 18.15 31.74 -14.48
CA SER A 41 18.71 32.96 -15.07
C SER A 41 18.27 34.31 -14.47
N SER A 42 19.25 35.12 -14.07
CA SER A 42 19.11 36.58 -14.08
C SER A 42 20.37 37.21 -14.66
N GLY A 43 20.17 38.08 -15.65
CA GLY A 43 21.20 38.86 -16.31
C GLY A 43 21.04 40.36 -16.04
N LEU A 44 22.22 41.01 -15.93
CA LEU A 44 22.58 42.38 -16.34
C LEU A 44 21.99 43.56 -15.51
N PRO A 45 22.73 44.70 -15.38
CA PRO A 45 23.03 45.60 -16.51
C PRO A 45 24.50 46.07 -16.65
N PRO A 46 24.88 46.62 -17.83
CA PRO A 46 26.16 47.28 -18.05
C PRO A 46 26.17 48.71 -17.53
N LEU A 47 27.28 49.12 -16.91
CA LEU A 47 27.51 50.48 -16.42
C LEU A 47 27.85 51.44 -17.57
N LEU A 48 26.99 52.44 -17.77
CA LEU A 48 27.20 53.61 -18.62
C LEU A 48 28.45 54.39 -18.17
N ARG A 49 29.46 54.53 -19.04
CA ARG A 49 30.49 55.56 -18.87
C ARG A 49 30.00 56.86 -19.52
N VAL A 50 29.74 57.86 -18.69
CA VAL A 50 29.69 59.27 -19.10
C VAL A 50 31.13 59.79 -19.10
N SER A 51 31.58 60.27 -20.27
CA SER A 51 32.83 60.99 -20.43
C SER A 51 32.59 62.45 -20.07
N GLY A 52 33.21 62.92 -18.99
CA GLY A 52 33.23 64.33 -18.60
C GLY A 52 34.55 64.95 -19.02
N GLU A 53 34.50 65.84 -20.02
CA GLU A 53 35.57 66.74 -20.40
C GLU A 53 35.81 67.79 -19.30
N GLY A 54 37.06 67.92 -18.88
CA GLY A 54 37.48 68.85 -17.82
C GLY A 54 38.95 69.20 -17.95
N THR A 55 39.21 70.18 -18.80
CA THR A 55 40.48 70.89 -19.02
C THR A 55 41.15 71.34 -17.72
N SER A 56 42.43 70.98 -17.53
CA SER A 56 43.39 71.91 -16.93
C SER A 56 44.76 71.77 -17.60
N TRP A 57 45.11 72.81 -18.34
CA TRP A 57 46.44 73.06 -18.88
C TRP A 57 47.44 73.19 -17.73
N ILE A 58 48.50 72.39 -17.78
CA ILE A 58 49.75 72.69 -17.07
C ILE A 58 50.88 72.67 -18.10
N ASN A 59 51.59 73.78 -18.17
CA ASN A 59 52.68 74.12 -19.10
C ASN A 59 53.70 72.99 -19.33
N PRO A 60 54.00 72.59 -20.58
CA PRO A 60 55.13 71.73 -20.89
C PRO A 60 56.38 72.60 -21.09
N GLY A 61 56.93 73.07 -19.97
CA GLY A 61 57.91 74.15 -19.98
C GLY A 61 59.21 73.90 -19.23
N VAL A 62 59.56 72.67 -18.82
CA VAL A 62 60.90 72.37 -18.32
C VAL A 62 61.26 70.93 -18.69
N ARG A 63 62.14 70.76 -19.69
CA ARG A 63 62.79 69.48 -19.98
C ARG A 63 63.84 69.21 -18.91
N LEU A 64 63.59 68.23 -18.05
CA LEU A 64 64.63 67.56 -17.26
C LEU A 64 64.82 66.14 -17.82
N SER A 65 66.09 65.79 -17.97
CA SER A 65 66.64 64.63 -18.65
C SER A 65 66.31 63.29 -17.98
N SER A 66 65.82 62.34 -18.79
CA SER A 66 65.95 60.87 -18.68
C SER A 66 65.76 60.23 -17.28
N VAL A 67 64.52 59.97 -16.91
CA VAL A 67 64.11 58.93 -15.96
C VAL A 67 63.12 58.03 -16.71
N PRO A 68 63.23 56.69 -16.67
CA PRO A 68 62.27 55.82 -17.35
C PRO A 68 60.87 56.10 -16.79
N GLU A 69 59.90 56.27 -17.70
CA GLU A 69 58.49 56.60 -17.42
C GLU A 69 57.97 55.86 -16.18
N ALA A 70 57.99 56.53 -15.04
CA ALA A 70 57.14 56.16 -13.93
C ALA A 70 55.71 56.33 -14.46
N SER A 71 54.99 55.22 -14.60
CA SER A 71 53.59 55.23 -15.01
C SER A 71 52.88 56.36 -14.27
N SER A 72 52.32 57.30 -15.00
CA SER A 72 51.64 58.47 -14.39
C SER A 72 50.34 57.97 -13.78
N TRP A 73 50.41 57.47 -12.54
CA TRP A 73 49.23 57.06 -11.78
C TRP A 73 48.45 58.34 -11.45
N ALA A 74 47.36 58.58 -12.18
CA ALA A 74 46.37 59.56 -11.75
C ALA A 74 45.65 59.00 -10.52
N PHE A 75 45.86 59.62 -9.35
CA PHE A 75 45.13 59.29 -8.14
C PHE A 75 43.66 59.69 -8.32
N SER A 76 42.77 58.71 -8.48
CA SER A 76 41.33 58.92 -8.32
C SER A 76 40.98 58.67 -6.85
N TYR A 77 40.41 59.68 -6.20
CA TYR A 77 39.86 59.58 -4.84
C TYR A 77 38.41 59.03 -4.85
N ASP A 78 37.95 58.41 -5.93
CA ASP A 78 36.54 58.01 -6.10
C ASP A 78 36.14 56.73 -5.32
N ASN A 79 37.05 56.15 -4.54
CA ASN A 79 36.73 55.00 -3.69
C ASN A 79 36.74 55.42 -2.22
N GLU A 80 35.56 55.72 -1.67
CA GLU A 80 35.33 55.94 -0.23
C GLU A 80 35.57 54.65 0.60
N ILE A 81 35.76 53.51 -0.06
CA ILE A 81 35.96 52.22 0.58
C ILE A 81 37.46 52.06 0.87
N LEU A 82 37.81 52.02 2.15
CA LEU A 82 39.17 51.74 2.59
C LEU A 82 39.64 50.42 1.98
N ILE A 83 40.82 50.39 1.35
CA ILE A 83 41.39 49.19 0.69
C ILE A 83 41.39 47.96 1.63
N LEU A 84 41.39 48.20 2.94
CA LEU A 84 41.35 47.19 3.99
C LEU A 84 39.96 46.53 4.19
N GLU A 85 38.87 47.19 3.79
CA GLU A 85 37.49 46.69 3.96
C GLU A 85 37.05 45.73 2.83
N ASN A 86 37.80 45.66 1.73
CA ASN A 86 37.57 44.72 0.65
C ASN A 86 38.65 43.61 0.64
N PRO A 87 38.39 42.44 1.25
CA PRO A 87 39.38 41.37 1.38
C PRO A 87 39.82 40.80 0.03
N ASP A 88 38.95 40.82 -0.99
CA ASP A 88 39.27 40.33 -2.33
C ASP A 88 40.22 41.28 -3.07
N SER A 89 40.01 42.59 -2.92
CA SER A 89 40.90 43.62 -3.45
C SER A 89 42.28 43.56 -2.79
N LEU A 90 42.33 43.40 -1.47
CA LEU A 90 43.57 43.21 -0.73
C LEU A 90 44.29 41.92 -1.16
N ALA A 91 43.57 40.81 -1.31
CA ALA A 91 44.13 39.54 -1.78
C ALA A 91 44.62 39.61 -3.24
N ALA A 92 43.99 40.42 -4.09
CA ALA A 92 44.42 40.66 -5.47
C ALA A 92 45.73 41.47 -5.51
N ILE A 93 45.84 42.54 -4.71
CA ILE A 93 47.08 43.33 -4.55
C ILE A 93 48.20 42.42 -4.04
N TRP A 94 47.95 41.62 -3.01
CA TRP A 94 48.92 40.68 -2.46
C TRP A 94 49.37 39.59 -3.44
N ARG A 95 48.47 39.11 -4.31
CA ARG A 95 48.83 38.18 -5.39
C ARG A 95 49.72 38.87 -6.43
N LYS A 96 49.42 40.13 -6.78
CA LYS A 96 50.19 40.90 -7.76
C LYS A 96 51.62 41.17 -7.28
N ILE A 97 51.77 41.65 -6.03
CA ILE A 97 53.09 41.92 -5.40
C ILE A 97 53.96 40.65 -5.39
N ARG A 98 53.37 39.49 -5.04
CA ARG A 98 54.08 38.20 -5.05
C ARG A 98 54.43 37.73 -6.46
N ALA A 99 53.54 37.93 -7.43
CA ALA A 99 53.77 37.52 -8.82
C ALA A 99 54.89 38.34 -9.49
N GLU A 100 55.01 39.62 -9.15
CA GLU A 100 56.05 40.52 -9.68
C GLU A 100 57.38 40.44 -8.90
N GLY A 101 57.46 39.60 -7.87
CA GLY A 101 58.68 39.39 -7.09
C GLY A 101 59.11 40.62 -6.28
N CYS A 102 58.19 41.56 -6.02
CA CYS A 102 58.50 42.75 -5.25
C CYS A 102 58.81 42.40 -3.79
N GLU A 103 59.95 42.86 -3.29
CA GLU A 103 60.29 42.74 -1.88
C GLU A 103 59.40 43.68 -1.07
N LEU A 104 58.81 43.14 0.01
CA LEU A 104 58.05 43.97 0.94
C LEU A 104 59.00 44.90 1.69
N PRO A 105 58.61 46.17 1.91
CA PRO A 105 59.42 47.09 2.69
C PRO A 105 59.72 46.50 4.08
N SER A 106 60.99 46.57 4.48
CA SER A 106 61.41 46.06 5.79
C SER A 106 60.74 46.85 6.92
N LEU A 107 60.16 46.13 7.90
CA LEU A 107 59.61 46.75 9.10
C LEU A 107 60.69 47.54 9.89
N GLU A 108 61.95 47.12 9.81
CA GLU A 108 63.17 47.93 9.62
C GLU A 108 63.15 49.45 9.90
N GLY A 109 62.50 50.18 9.00
CA GLY A 109 62.48 51.65 8.98
C GLY A 109 61.10 52.25 9.21
N MET A 110 60.09 51.44 9.52
CA MET A 110 58.71 51.92 9.65
C MET A 110 58.48 52.63 10.99
N ARG A 111 57.97 53.87 10.92
CA ARG A 111 57.35 54.55 12.06
C ARG A 111 56.19 53.69 12.56
N GLU A 112 56.10 53.45 13.88
CA GLU A 112 55.04 52.64 14.53
C GLU A 112 55.07 51.12 14.28
N ARG A 113 56.22 50.52 13.92
CA ARG A 113 56.41 49.05 13.80
C ARG A 113 55.68 48.24 14.88
N ASP A 114 55.87 48.62 16.14
CA ASP A 114 55.32 47.85 17.26
C ASP A 114 53.78 47.84 17.26
N ALA A 115 53.13 48.88 16.73
CA ALA A 115 51.68 48.93 16.58
C ALA A 115 51.20 47.91 15.54
N TYR A 116 51.88 47.83 14.39
CA TYR A 116 51.60 46.84 13.35
C TYR A 116 51.82 45.41 13.84
N VAL A 117 52.92 45.14 14.55
CA VAL A 117 53.19 43.81 15.11
C VAL A 117 52.13 43.41 16.13
N ARG A 118 51.74 44.32 17.04
CA ARG A 118 50.65 44.06 18.00
C ARG A 118 49.32 43.79 17.30
N MET A 119 48.98 44.55 16.26
CA MET A 119 47.77 44.33 15.47
C MET A 119 47.80 42.98 14.74
N ALA A 120 48.90 42.61 14.11
CA ALA A 120 49.04 41.33 13.44
C ALA A 120 48.89 40.15 14.43
N VAL A 121 49.51 40.26 15.61
CA VAL A 121 49.41 39.25 16.67
C VAL A 121 47.98 39.14 17.20
N THR A 122 47.31 40.27 17.45
CA THR A 122 45.91 40.28 17.91
C THR A 122 44.96 39.71 16.84
N ASN A 123 45.10 40.09 15.57
CA ASN A 123 44.34 39.52 14.46
C ASN A 123 44.57 38.01 14.31
N ALA A 124 45.81 37.53 14.43
CA ALA A 124 46.12 36.11 14.39
C ALA A 124 45.50 35.35 15.58
N LYS A 125 45.43 35.97 16.76
CA LYS A 125 44.76 35.38 17.93
C LYS A 125 43.26 35.27 17.72
N VAL A 126 42.62 36.36 17.24
CA VAL A 126 41.19 36.39 16.90
C VAL A 126 40.85 35.35 15.83
N ALA A 127 41.67 35.22 14.78
CA ALA A 127 41.47 34.24 13.72
C ALA A 127 41.50 32.79 14.24
N ARG A 128 42.48 32.46 15.11
CA ARG A 128 42.57 31.13 15.73
C ARG A 128 41.40 30.84 16.67
N GLU A 129 40.89 31.84 17.37
CA GLU A 129 39.73 31.66 18.25
C GLU A 129 38.44 31.44 17.45
N ALA A 130 38.27 32.17 16.34
CA ALA A 130 37.18 31.93 15.39
C ALA A 130 37.25 30.52 14.76
N GLU A 131 38.44 30.02 14.43
CA GLU A 131 38.64 28.66 13.93
C GLU A 131 38.23 27.60 14.97
N ARG A 132 38.69 27.72 16.22
CA ARG A 132 38.29 26.82 17.31
C ARG A 132 36.77 26.81 17.53
N GLN A 133 36.12 27.97 17.43
CA GLN A 133 34.67 28.05 17.52
C GLN A 133 33.97 27.33 16.36
N ARG A 134 34.50 27.41 15.14
CA ARG A 134 33.96 26.67 13.98
C ARG A 134 34.13 25.17 14.17
N GLU A 135 35.31 24.72 14.60
CA GLU A 135 35.58 23.30 14.89
C GLU A 135 34.63 22.75 15.94
N ALA A 136 34.40 23.50 17.04
CA ALA A 136 33.46 23.11 18.08
C ALA A 136 32.02 22.97 17.55
N LYS A 137 31.56 23.91 16.71
CA LYS A 137 30.24 23.84 16.06
C LYS A 137 30.12 22.66 15.11
N ILE A 138 31.18 22.35 14.35
CA ILE A 138 31.22 21.18 13.47
C ILE A 138 31.09 19.90 14.29
N GLU A 139 31.87 19.75 15.36
CA GLU A 139 31.78 18.57 16.23
C GLU A 139 30.42 18.44 16.92
N GLU A 140 29.81 19.54 17.36
CA GLU A 140 28.44 19.52 17.87
C GLU A 140 27.44 19.07 16.80
N SER A 141 27.54 19.60 15.58
CA SER A 141 26.65 19.22 14.46
C SER A 141 26.81 17.75 14.06
N LYS A 142 28.03 17.21 14.09
CA LYS A 142 28.30 15.78 13.87
C LYS A 142 27.64 14.92 14.93
N ARG A 143 27.71 15.30 16.21
CA ARG A 143 27.03 14.57 17.29
C ARG A 143 25.51 14.58 17.12
N LYS A 144 24.93 15.73 16.75
CA LYS A 144 23.49 15.83 16.45
C LYS A 144 23.07 14.96 15.27
N LEU A 145 23.90 14.92 14.22
CA LEU A 145 23.67 14.07 13.06
C LEU A 145 23.72 12.59 13.44
N ALA A 146 24.74 12.16 14.19
CA ALA A 146 24.87 10.78 14.67
C ALA A 146 23.67 10.37 15.55
N ALA A 147 23.22 11.25 16.46
CA ALA A 147 22.03 11.01 17.28
C ALA A 147 20.74 10.91 16.44
N ALA A 148 20.59 11.77 15.43
CA ALA A 148 19.45 11.73 14.51
C ALA A 148 19.46 10.46 13.64
N GLU A 149 20.63 10.00 13.20
CA GLU A 149 20.78 8.77 12.42
C GLU A 149 20.45 7.53 13.26
N ALA A 150 20.95 7.45 14.49
CA ALA A 150 20.56 6.40 15.43
C ALA A 150 19.04 6.39 15.69
N GLY A 151 18.42 7.56 15.83
CA GLY A 151 16.97 7.70 15.95
C GLY A 151 16.21 7.18 14.73
N LYS A 152 16.68 7.47 13.52
CA LYS A 152 16.10 6.93 12.27
C LYS A 152 16.18 5.41 12.23
N VAL A 153 17.30 4.82 12.62
CA VAL A 153 17.48 3.36 12.65
C VAL A 153 16.50 2.71 13.63
N ALA A 154 16.32 3.28 14.83
CA ALA A 154 15.37 2.77 15.81
C ALA A 154 13.93 2.82 15.28
N ILE A 155 13.51 3.97 14.74
CA ILE A 155 12.18 4.14 14.14
C ILE A 155 11.97 3.16 12.97
N GLN A 156 13.00 2.97 12.14
CA GLN A 156 12.92 2.04 11.01
C GLN A 156 12.71 0.59 11.48
N SER A 157 13.43 0.16 12.52
CA SER A 157 13.25 -1.15 13.15
C SER A 157 11.83 -1.35 13.68
N ASP A 158 11.28 -0.34 14.35
CA ASP A 158 9.89 -0.38 14.86
C ASP A 158 8.87 -0.49 13.73
N VAL A 159 9.08 0.27 12.65
CA VAL A 159 8.23 0.22 11.45
C VAL A 159 8.25 -1.18 10.83
N ASP A 160 9.41 -1.81 10.71
CA ASP A 160 9.52 -3.14 10.12
C ASP A 160 8.95 -4.23 11.03
N SER A 161 9.12 -4.10 12.35
CA SER A 161 8.45 -4.94 13.35
C SER A 161 6.92 -4.85 13.25
N MET A 162 6.37 -3.64 13.12
CA MET A 162 4.93 -3.43 12.97
C MET A 162 4.40 -4.00 11.65
N LYS A 163 5.10 -3.79 10.53
CA LYS A 163 4.73 -4.39 9.23
C LYS A 163 4.67 -5.91 9.33
N GLU A 164 5.66 -6.51 9.98
CA GLU A 164 5.73 -7.95 10.14
C GLU A 164 4.59 -8.50 11.01
N LYS A 165 4.27 -7.82 12.11
CA LYS A 165 3.13 -8.18 12.96
C LYS A 165 1.82 -8.14 12.17
N HIS A 166 1.59 -7.07 11.40
CA HIS A 166 0.37 -6.91 10.61
C HIS A 166 0.27 -7.97 9.50
N ARG A 167 1.40 -8.30 8.84
CA ARG A 167 1.48 -9.39 7.86
C ARG A 167 1.01 -10.71 8.46
N ARG A 168 1.54 -11.09 9.62
CA ARG A 168 1.15 -12.33 10.32
C ARG A 168 -0.31 -12.34 10.74
N GLU A 169 -0.84 -11.20 11.17
CA GLU A 169 -2.25 -11.06 11.55
C GLU A 169 -3.20 -11.27 10.36
N ILE A 170 -2.90 -10.68 9.20
CA ILE A 170 -3.66 -10.90 7.97
C ILE A 170 -3.63 -12.37 7.57
N GLU A 171 -2.44 -12.98 7.51
CA GLU A 171 -2.30 -14.40 7.19
C GLU A 171 -3.04 -15.30 8.19
N GLY A 172 -3.04 -14.94 9.47
CA GLY A 172 -3.79 -15.64 10.51
C GLY A 172 -5.29 -15.62 10.25
N ARG A 173 -5.85 -14.44 9.95
CA ARG A 173 -7.27 -14.28 9.59
C ARG A 173 -7.62 -15.03 8.31
N ASP A 174 -6.78 -14.98 7.30
CA ASP A 174 -7.00 -15.70 6.04
C ASP A 174 -7.01 -17.22 6.23
N ARG A 175 -6.08 -17.75 7.04
CA ARG A 175 -6.08 -19.19 7.38
C ARG A 175 -7.36 -19.59 8.11
N GLN A 176 -7.84 -18.76 9.04
CA GLN A 176 -9.07 -19.02 9.77
C GLN A 176 -10.29 -18.97 8.84
N ALA A 177 -10.41 -17.93 8.02
CA ALA A 177 -11.49 -17.78 7.05
C ALA A 177 -11.57 -18.97 6.07
N ARG A 178 -10.43 -19.53 5.65
CA ARG A 178 -10.39 -20.76 4.83
C ARG A 178 -10.94 -21.98 5.56
N LYS A 179 -10.61 -22.14 6.85
CA LYS A 179 -11.15 -23.23 7.67
C LYS A 179 -12.66 -23.08 7.87
N ASP A 180 -13.13 -21.88 8.18
CA ASP A 180 -14.56 -21.61 8.40
C ASP A 180 -15.35 -21.82 7.11
N ARG A 181 -14.84 -21.36 5.97
CA ARG A 181 -15.43 -21.62 4.65
C ARG A 181 -15.49 -23.11 4.34
N HIS A 182 -14.43 -23.86 4.68
CA HIS A 182 -14.41 -25.30 4.48
C HIS A 182 -15.47 -26.00 5.36
N LEU A 183 -15.59 -25.60 6.64
CA LEU A 183 -16.61 -26.15 7.55
C LEU A 183 -18.02 -25.81 7.08
N ALA A 184 -18.29 -24.58 6.66
CA ALA A 184 -19.59 -24.17 6.10
C ALA A 184 -19.94 -24.94 4.80
N ARG A 185 -18.94 -25.24 3.96
CA ARG A 185 -19.14 -26.09 2.77
C ARG A 185 -19.52 -27.52 3.13
N LEU A 186 -19.10 -28.01 4.30
CA LEU A 186 -19.42 -29.36 4.76
C LEU A 186 -20.74 -29.44 5.54
N SER A 187 -21.27 -28.34 6.08
CA SER A 187 -22.53 -28.37 6.84
C SER A 187 -23.74 -28.57 5.93
N LEU A 188 -23.81 -27.84 4.82
CA LEU A 188 -24.98 -27.86 3.93
C LEU A 188 -25.29 -29.27 3.37
N PRO A 189 -24.31 -30.04 2.83
CA PRO A 189 -24.59 -31.40 2.37
C PRO A 189 -25.09 -32.33 3.48
N ARG A 190 -24.58 -32.18 4.70
CA ARG A 190 -25.02 -33.01 5.85
C ARG A 190 -26.48 -32.75 6.21
N GLU A 191 -26.92 -31.50 6.12
CA GLU A 191 -28.32 -31.15 6.34
C GLU A 191 -29.21 -31.76 5.23
N TYR A 192 -28.78 -31.67 3.98
CA TYR A 192 -29.50 -32.33 2.86
C TYR A 192 -29.53 -33.85 3.00
N ASP A 193 -28.45 -34.49 3.43
CA ASP A 193 -28.41 -35.93 3.69
C ASP A 193 -29.46 -36.34 4.74
N GLY A 194 -29.65 -35.52 5.78
CA GLY A 194 -30.69 -35.70 6.79
C GLY A 194 -32.10 -35.65 6.19
N VAL A 195 -32.39 -34.63 5.39
CA VAL A 195 -33.69 -34.52 4.69
C VAL A 195 -33.92 -35.71 3.76
N LEU A 196 -32.90 -36.12 3.00
CA LEU A 196 -32.99 -37.26 2.09
C LEU A 196 -33.28 -38.57 2.84
N ALA A 197 -32.70 -38.77 4.03
CA ALA A 197 -32.99 -39.93 4.86
C ALA A 197 -34.46 -39.97 5.31
N VAL A 198 -35.02 -38.82 5.74
CA VAL A 198 -36.44 -38.71 6.13
C VAL A 198 -37.35 -38.99 4.94
N VAL A 199 -37.06 -38.42 3.77
CA VAL A 199 -37.85 -38.64 2.54
C VAL A 199 -37.86 -40.11 2.15
N LYS A 200 -36.68 -40.77 2.19
CA LYS A 200 -36.58 -42.21 1.90
C LYS A 200 -37.43 -43.05 2.85
N ASN A 201 -37.37 -42.78 4.16
CA ASN A 201 -38.15 -43.50 5.15
C ASN A 201 -39.66 -43.31 4.93
N LYS A 202 -40.12 -42.08 4.66
CA LYS A 202 -41.53 -41.80 4.35
C LYS A 202 -41.99 -42.55 3.09
N LEU A 203 -41.17 -42.59 2.05
CA LEU A 203 -41.48 -43.31 0.82
C LEU A 203 -41.61 -44.83 1.07
N GLU A 204 -40.69 -45.41 1.84
CA GLU A 204 -40.77 -46.82 2.21
C GLU A 204 -42.00 -47.14 3.07
N GLN A 205 -42.38 -46.24 3.98
CA GLN A 205 -43.61 -46.42 4.76
C GLN A 205 -44.85 -46.33 3.87
N LYS A 206 -44.91 -45.37 2.94
CA LYS A 206 -46.04 -45.24 2.01
C LYS A 206 -46.19 -46.47 1.11
N LYS A 207 -45.08 -47.09 0.68
CA LYS A 207 -45.13 -48.36 -0.07
C LYS A 207 -45.79 -49.48 0.75
N LYS A 208 -45.50 -49.57 2.05
CA LYS A 208 -46.12 -50.56 2.94
C LYS A 208 -47.61 -50.28 3.14
N GLU A 209 -47.98 -49.01 3.32
CA GLU A 209 -49.37 -48.57 3.41
C GLU A 209 -50.16 -48.98 2.17
N THR A 210 -49.68 -48.63 0.97
CA THR A 210 -50.33 -49.01 -0.29
C THR A 210 -50.40 -50.52 -0.48
N ALA A 211 -49.37 -51.26 -0.08
CA ALA A 211 -49.40 -52.72 -0.15
C ALA A 211 -50.44 -53.34 0.80
N ALA A 212 -50.62 -52.78 2.00
CA ALA A 212 -51.66 -53.21 2.95
C ALA A 212 -53.07 -52.84 2.44
N GLU A 213 -53.22 -51.63 1.88
CA GLU A 213 -54.48 -51.15 1.29
C GLU A 213 -54.94 -52.06 0.15
N ILE A 214 -54.04 -52.46 -0.76
CA ILE A 214 -54.35 -53.38 -1.86
C ILE A 214 -54.87 -54.72 -1.34
N ARG A 215 -54.23 -55.28 -0.30
CA ARG A 215 -54.66 -56.57 0.29
C ARG A 215 -56.03 -56.47 0.95
N LEU A 216 -56.28 -55.36 1.66
CA LEU A 216 -57.58 -55.11 2.28
C LEU A 216 -58.67 -54.99 1.22
N GLN A 217 -58.43 -54.24 0.14
CA GLN A 217 -59.35 -54.13 -0.99
C GLN A 217 -59.61 -55.48 -1.69
N GLU A 218 -58.57 -56.31 -1.84
CA GLU A 218 -58.71 -57.65 -2.43
C GLU A 218 -59.59 -58.57 -1.58
N VAL A 219 -59.40 -58.59 -0.26
CA VAL A 219 -60.23 -59.39 0.66
C VAL A 219 -61.67 -58.86 0.68
N GLY A 220 -61.87 -57.55 0.73
CA GLY A 220 -63.20 -56.94 0.66
C GLY A 220 -63.94 -57.33 -0.63
N ALA A 221 -63.26 -57.27 -1.79
CA ALA A 221 -63.84 -57.70 -3.07
C ALA A 221 -64.18 -59.22 -3.10
N ARG A 222 -63.37 -60.06 -2.42
CA ARG A 222 -63.66 -61.50 -2.28
C ARG A 222 -64.88 -61.75 -1.40
N ILE A 223 -65.00 -61.02 -0.29
CA ILE A 223 -66.17 -61.10 0.59
C ILE A 223 -67.43 -60.71 -0.19
N GLU A 224 -67.40 -59.59 -0.91
CA GLU A 224 -68.53 -59.13 -1.73
C GLU A 224 -68.96 -60.17 -2.78
N ALA A 225 -68.00 -60.73 -3.53
CA ALA A 225 -68.29 -61.78 -4.50
C ALA A 225 -68.86 -63.06 -3.85
N LEU A 226 -68.31 -63.50 -2.72
CA LEU A 226 -68.80 -64.69 -2.01
C LEU A 226 -70.17 -64.46 -1.37
N THR A 227 -70.48 -63.25 -0.92
CA THR A 227 -71.84 -62.90 -0.47
C THR A 227 -72.86 -63.04 -1.59
N GLU A 228 -72.55 -62.59 -2.81
CA GLU A 228 -73.43 -62.75 -3.97
C GLU A 228 -73.65 -64.23 -4.33
N TYR A 229 -72.60 -65.06 -4.28
CA TYR A 229 -72.74 -66.51 -4.48
C TYR A 229 -73.58 -67.16 -3.39
N ASN A 230 -73.36 -66.79 -2.12
CA ASN A 230 -74.11 -67.37 -1.00
C ASN A 230 -75.62 -67.07 -1.11
N GLU A 231 -76.00 -65.85 -1.52
CA GLU A 231 -77.39 -65.49 -1.84
C GLU A 231 -78.00 -66.37 -2.95
N GLY A 232 -77.17 -66.88 -3.86
CA GLY A 232 -77.53 -67.86 -4.90
C GLY A 232 -77.74 -69.29 -4.40
N GLY A 233 -77.61 -69.57 -3.09
CA GLY A 233 -77.87 -70.86 -2.47
C GLY A 233 -76.63 -71.76 -2.29
N PHE A 234 -75.42 -71.20 -2.38
CA PHE A 234 -74.17 -71.93 -2.10
C PHE A 234 -73.80 -71.85 -0.60
N GLU A 235 -73.39 -72.98 -0.01
CA GLU A 235 -72.96 -73.07 1.40
C GLU A 235 -71.53 -72.52 1.57
N LEU A 236 -71.40 -71.22 1.88
CA LEU A 236 -70.11 -70.50 1.94
C LEU A 236 -69.88 -69.77 3.27
N GLU A 237 -70.80 -69.88 4.24
CA GLU A 237 -70.78 -69.13 5.50
C GLU A 237 -69.47 -69.26 6.28
N ALA A 238 -68.89 -70.46 6.34
CA ALA A 238 -67.66 -70.70 7.08
C ALA A 238 -66.45 -69.97 6.46
N GLU A 239 -66.37 -69.95 5.13
CA GLU A 239 -65.32 -69.22 4.42
C GLU A 239 -65.50 -67.71 4.58
N LEU A 240 -66.75 -67.25 4.49
CA LEU A 240 -67.15 -65.86 4.65
C LEU A 240 -66.79 -65.31 6.04
N GLU A 241 -67.05 -66.09 7.09
CA GLU A 241 -66.63 -65.74 8.47
C GLU A 241 -65.10 -65.66 8.58
N SER A 242 -64.37 -66.64 8.01
CA SER A 242 -62.90 -66.63 8.06
C SER A 242 -62.29 -65.43 7.32
N LEU A 243 -62.93 -64.98 6.22
CA LEU A 243 -62.48 -63.80 5.48
C LEU A 243 -62.81 -62.50 6.21
N LYS A 244 -63.92 -62.42 6.95
CA LYS A 244 -64.23 -61.27 7.82
C LYS A 244 -63.21 -61.14 8.94
N ASP A 245 -62.81 -62.25 9.57
CA ASP A 245 -61.73 -62.24 10.56
C ASP A 245 -60.39 -61.77 9.96
N LEU A 246 -60.10 -62.18 8.72
CA LEU A 246 -58.92 -61.73 7.98
C LEU A 246 -59.00 -60.24 7.60
N GLU A 247 -60.17 -59.75 7.17
CA GLU A 247 -60.42 -58.34 6.84
C GLU A 247 -60.15 -57.44 8.05
N ILE A 248 -60.65 -57.81 9.24
CA ILE A 248 -60.38 -57.10 10.50
C ILE A 248 -58.88 -57.06 10.79
N SER A 249 -58.18 -58.17 10.59
CA SER A 249 -56.72 -58.25 10.81
C SER A 249 -55.95 -57.34 9.84
N LEU A 250 -56.35 -57.32 8.56
CA LEU A 250 -55.74 -56.46 7.53
C LEU A 250 -56.05 -54.98 7.73
N GLU A 251 -57.22 -54.64 8.28
CA GLU A 251 -57.58 -53.28 8.63
C GLU A 251 -56.68 -52.73 9.75
N VAL A 252 -56.33 -53.57 10.74
CA VAL A 252 -55.32 -53.23 11.74
C VAL A 252 -53.95 -53.03 11.09
N ASP A 253 -53.52 -53.94 10.21
CA ASP A 253 -52.23 -53.83 9.50
C ASP A 253 -52.15 -52.56 8.65
N TYR A 254 -53.23 -52.20 7.95
CA TYR A 254 -53.35 -50.96 7.19
C TYR A 254 -53.28 -49.74 8.10
N GLY A 255 -54.00 -49.75 9.23
CA GLY A 255 -53.95 -48.69 10.23
C GLY A 255 -52.54 -48.48 10.82
N LEU A 256 -51.79 -49.57 11.04
CA LEU A 256 -50.40 -49.52 11.51
C LEU A 256 -49.43 -49.00 10.43
N ALA A 257 -49.70 -49.31 9.15
CA ALA A 257 -48.88 -48.85 8.04
C ALA A 257 -49.20 -47.40 7.62
N SER A 258 -50.39 -46.90 7.95
CA SER A 258 -50.91 -45.60 7.53
C SER A 258 -50.02 -44.43 7.92
N VAL A 259 -49.73 -43.56 6.94
CA VAL A 259 -48.96 -42.33 7.13
C VAL A 259 -49.92 -41.13 7.21
N SER A 260 -49.95 -40.40 8.33
CA SER A 260 -50.89 -39.27 8.52
C SER A 260 -50.72 -38.10 7.55
N ASP A 261 -49.55 -37.90 6.96
CA ASP A 261 -49.32 -36.87 5.93
C ASP A 261 -48.09 -37.22 5.07
N PRO A 262 -48.28 -37.67 3.81
CA PRO A 262 -47.18 -37.97 2.90
C PRO A 262 -46.57 -36.69 2.30
N SER A 263 -47.14 -35.51 2.57
CA SER A 263 -46.70 -34.27 1.95
C SER A 263 -45.27 -33.90 2.35
N LEU A 264 -44.49 -33.48 1.36
CA LEU A 264 -43.15 -32.94 1.54
C LEU A 264 -43.18 -31.47 2.00
N SER A 265 -44.35 -30.82 1.99
CA SER A 265 -44.54 -29.42 2.34
C SER A 265 -44.22 -29.07 3.79
N ARG A 266 -44.18 -30.07 4.67
CA ARG A 266 -43.83 -29.92 6.10
C ARG A 266 -42.38 -30.31 6.41
N LEU A 267 -41.55 -30.56 5.41
CA LEU A 267 -40.13 -30.82 5.63
C LEU A 267 -39.40 -29.49 5.86
N ASP A 268 -38.66 -29.42 6.96
CA ASP A 268 -37.76 -28.31 7.23
C ASP A 268 -36.58 -28.39 6.23
N LEU A 269 -36.71 -27.65 5.13
CA LEU A 269 -35.65 -27.56 4.13
C LEU A 269 -34.60 -26.55 4.58
N PRO A 270 -33.29 -26.84 4.39
CA PRO A 270 -32.23 -25.88 4.65
C PRO A 270 -32.46 -24.57 3.90
N GLU A 271 -32.44 -23.44 4.61
CA GLU A 271 -32.57 -22.12 4.00
C GLU A 271 -31.29 -21.78 3.21
N ILE A 272 -31.38 -21.83 1.88
CA ILE A 272 -30.35 -21.29 1.00
C ILE A 272 -30.54 -19.77 0.87
N SER A 273 -29.94 -19.01 1.78
CA SER A 273 -29.83 -17.56 1.62
C SER A 273 -29.08 -17.24 0.33
N ARG A 274 -29.81 -16.78 -0.70
CA ARG A 274 -29.22 -16.26 -1.93
C ARG A 274 -28.52 -14.95 -1.60
N VAL A 275 -27.24 -15.04 -1.25
CA VAL A 275 -26.39 -13.86 -1.10
C VAL A 275 -26.30 -13.19 -2.48
N SER A 276 -27.08 -12.13 -2.66
CA SER A 276 -27.06 -11.29 -3.86
C SER A 276 -25.65 -10.73 -4.04
N VAL A 277 -24.99 -11.13 -5.13
CA VAL A 277 -23.72 -10.56 -5.55
C VAL A 277 -24.00 -9.12 -5.98
N LYS A 278 -23.60 -8.15 -5.16
CA LYS A 278 -23.49 -6.76 -5.62
C LYS A 278 -22.37 -6.72 -6.64
N GLN A 279 -22.71 -6.41 -7.89
CA GLN A 279 -21.72 -6.04 -8.91
C GLN A 279 -21.30 -4.60 -8.61
N ASP A 280 -20.05 -4.41 -8.20
CA ASP A 280 -19.39 -3.11 -8.13
C ASP A 280 -18.71 -2.77 -9.47
#